data_AF-A0A2N1R4I5-F1
#
_entry.id   AF-A0A2N1R4I5-F1
#
_cell.length_a   1.000
_cell.length_b   1.000
_cell.length_c   1.000
_cell.angle_alpha   90.00
_cell.angle_beta   90.00
_cell.angle_gamma   90.00
#
_symmetry.space_group_name_H-M   'P 1'
#
loop_
_entity.id
_entity.type
_entity.pdbx_description
1 polymer ?
#
loop_
_entity_poly.entity_id
_entity_poly.type
_entity_poly.pdbx_seq_one_letter_code
_entity_poly.pdbx_strand_id
1 'polypeptide(L)'
;MDSGYVALVLNAHLPFVRQPDYPRFLEERWLFESLSETYLPLLRVFARLEADKVPWKLSLALSPTLEAMLGDPLLRSRYIVWLSMQLELAERESSRCSGDPAFEPLAAMYAELYRQNHDDFSILYGGNILGAIDFYYKKGRIDLLTSGATNAFMPMYRSYPEAIAAQVEASVVSFRTAFGRSPSGFWVPQLGWYPGLEETLAAYGLQYSVVSTRGAMLGDPTPRHGSYAPVACPNGFTNFIRDVAATDAVWSDTTGYPSDPVYRDFYRDIGFDLPLDYIAPYIEQNQIRTFTGFKYWAITGSGDKVPYSPRPASAKADEHADRFLRDRQAQASAASPYLDGRPVLMVATYDAELFGHGWFEGPQWIEALFRKASRFEGLKFITLSEYRRVYPDNFESVPEYSSWGDGGYGGVWLEKSNDWVYRHVFKMIERMVELAERFPDESGLRERVLNQAAREVLLAQASDWPFLLRAGKSGSFARKQIEDAVTNFNRIYEMLCANTVGTEWLTRLEKRNNIFPTINYRVFRHKR
;
A
#
# COMPACT_ATOMS: atom_id res chain seq x y z
N MET A 1 30.28 -14.29 -12.66
CA MET A 1 30.07 -13.22 -11.66
C MET A 1 28.69 -12.66 -11.90
N ASP A 2 27.90 -12.46 -10.85
CA ASP A 2 26.56 -11.87 -11.00
C ASP A 2 26.69 -10.45 -11.57
N SER A 3 25.96 -10.14 -12.64
CA SER A 3 26.03 -8.83 -13.30
C SER A 3 25.18 -7.75 -12.65
N GLY A 4 24.23 -8.10 -11.78
CA GLY A 4 23.43 -7.13 -11.04
C GLY A 4 22.35 -7.73 -10.14
N TYR A 5 21.64 -6.84 -9.46
CA TYR A 5 20.55 -7.14 -8.54
C TYR A 5 19.26 -6.42 -8.97
N VAL A 6 18.14 -7.07 -8.70
CA VAL A 6 16.81 -6.45 -8.72
C VAL A 6 16.26 -6.46 -7.29
N ALA A 7 15.87 -5.29 -6.79
CA ALA A 7 15.11 -5.17 -5.56
C ALA A 7 13.64 -4.91 -5.91
N LEU A 8 12.81 -5.94 -5.78
CA LEU A 8 11.36 -5.82 -5.93
C LEU A 8 10.77 -5.24 -4.64
N VAL A 9 10.11 -4.09 -4.72
CA VAL A 9 9.50 -3.40 -3.59
C VAL A 9 8.01 -3.25 -3.84
N LEU A 10 7.19 -3.86 -2.98
CA LEU A 10 5.73 -3.76 -3.04
C LEU A 10 5.23 -2.81 -1.95
N ASN A 11 4.46 -1.79 -2.32
CA ASN A 11 3.81 -0.86 -1.40
C ASN A 11 2.36 -1.29 -1.17
N ALA A 12 2.06 -1.89 -0.02
CA ALA A 12 0.71 -2.31 0.37
C ALA A 12 0.06 -1.23 1.27
N HIS A 13 -0.93 -0.55 0.71
CA HIS A 13 -1.59 0.55 1.40
C HIS A 13 -3.07 0.67 1.04
N LEU A 14 -3.88 0.93 2.06
CA LEU A 14 -5.25 1.39 1.93
C LEU A 14 -5.50 2.49 2.98
N PRO A 15 -6.31 3.52 2.67
CA PRO A 15 -6.73 4.50 3.67
C PRO A 15 -7.52 3.79 4.78
N PHE A 16 -7.51 4.36 5.99
CA PHE A 16 -8.25 3.79 7.10
C PHE A 16 -9.77 3.92 6.89
N VAL A 17 -10.42 2.82 6.56
CA VAL A 17 -11.87 2.73 6.35
C VAL A 17 -12.46 1.70 7.30
N ARG A 18 -13.27 2.18 8.24
CA ARG A 18 -13.95 1.34 9.22
C ARG A 18 -15.22 2.01 9.73
N GLN A 19 -16.37 1.43 9.47
CA GLN A 19 -17.66 2.02 9.82
C GLN A 19 -18.50 1.05 10.67
N PRO A 20 -18.34 1.07 12.01
CA PRO A 20 -19.07 0.18 12.90
C PRO A 20 -20.56 0.51 13.01
N ASP A 21 -20.97 1.72 12.61
CA ASP A 21 -22.34 2.21 12.71
C ASP A 21 -23.28 1.62 11.62
N TYR A 22 -22.70 1.00 10.58
CA TYR A 22 -23.44 0.38 9.48
C TYR A 22 -23.17 -1.12 9.44
N PRO A 23 -24.15 -1.98 9.08
CA PRO A 23 -23.93 -3.42 8.98
C PRO A 23 -23.01 -3.79 7.79
N ARG A 24 -23.05 -2.98 6.72
CA ARG A 24 -22.19 -3.07 5.53
C ARG A 24 -21.82 -1.65 5.10
N PHE A 25 -20.63 -1.48 4.55
CA PHE A 25 -20.16 -0.19 4.05
C PHE A 25 -19.36 -0.41 2.76
N LEU A 26 -19.62 0.39 1.72
CA LEU A 26 -19.09 0.12 0.37
C LEU A 26 -17.56 0.17 0.35
N GLU A 27 -16.97 1.18 0.95
CA GLU A 27 -15.53 1.41 0.91
C GLU A 27 -14.73 0.40 1.76
N GLU A 28 -15.37 -0.35 2.67
CA GLU A 28 -14.73 -1.49 3.33
C GLU A 28 -14.39 -2.61 2.34
N ARG A 29 -15.07 -2.65 1.19
CA ARG A 29 -14.80 -3.62 0.13
C ARG A 29 -13.41 -3.45 -0.49
N TRP A 30 -12.81 -2.26 -0.45
CA TRP A 30 -11.43 -2.08 -0.93
C TRP A 30 -10.46 -3.01 -0.22
N LEU A 31 -10.65 -3.20 1.10
CA LEU A 31 -9.87 -4.16 1.89
C LEU A 31 -10.20 -5.60 1.50
N PHE A 32 -11.48 -5.93 1.33
CA PHE A 32 -11.92 -7.30 1.03
C PHE A 32 -11.46 -7.76 -0.35
N GLU A 33 -11.50 -6.87 -1.34
CA GLU A 33 -11.01 -7.10 -2.69
C GLU A 33 -9.48 -7.25 -2.69
N SER A 34 -8.77 -6.37 -1.97
CA SER A 34 -7.30 -6.47 -1.83
C SER A 34 -6.85 -7.75 -1.11
N LEU A 35 -7.57 -8.18 -0.07
CA LEU A 35 -7.33 -9.47 0.58
C LEU A 35 -7.51 -10.64 -0.40
N SER A 36 -8.59 -10.62 -1.17
CA SER A 36 -9.02 -11.74 -2.02
C SER A 36 -8.22 -11.88 -3.30
N GLU A 37 -7.84 -10.75 -3.89
CA GLU A 37 -7.18 -10.71 -5.20
C GLU A 37 -5.68 -10.48 -5.09
N THR A 38 -5.17 -9.89 -4.00
CA THR A 38 -3.74 -9.56 -3.84
C THR A 38 -3.09 -10.33 -2.69
N TYR A 39 -3.45 -10.06 -1.44
CA TYR A 39 -2.65 -10.52 -0.29
C TYR A 39 -2.70 -12.04 -0.09
N LEU A 40 -3.89 -12.66 -0.16
CA LEU A 40 -4.01 -14.12 -0.07
C LEU A 40 -3.34 -14.81 -1.27
N PRO A 41 -3.56 -14.38 -2.53
CA PRO A 41 -2.82 -14.91 -3.68
C PRO A 41 -1.29 -14.80 -3.56
N LEU A 42 -0.76 -13.68 -3.08
CA LEU A 42 0.68 -13.53 -2.85
C LEU A 42 1.21 -14.50 -1.79
N LEU A 43 0.48 -14.68 -0.68
CA LEU A 43 0.86 -15.67 0.33
C LEU A 43 0.87 -17.10 -0.24
N ARG A 44 -0.06 -17.45 -1.14
CA ARG A 44 -0.04 -18.73 -1.86
C ARG A 44 1.18 -18.85 -2.77
N VAL A 45 1.56 -17.80 -3.47
CA VAL A 45 2.78 -17.75 -4.29
C VAL A 45 4.01 -18.02 -3.41
N PHE A 46 4.13 -17.33 -2.29
CA PHE A 46 5.25 -17.52 -1.35
C PHE A 46 5.30 -18.96 -0.81
N ALA A 47 4.15 -19.53 -0.46
CA ALA A 47 4.07 -20.90 0.02
C ALA A 47 4.52 -21.91 -1.05
N ARG A 48 4.12 -21.74 -2.31
CA ARG A 48 4.56 -22.59 -3.43
C ARG A 48 6.06 -22.45 -3.72
N LEU A 49 6.59 -21.23 -3.72
CA LEU A 49 8.02 -20.99 -3.90
C LEU A 49 8.85 -21.65 -2.79
N GLU A 50 8.37 -21.60 -1.55
CA GLU A 50 9.00 -22.29 -0.42
C GLU A 50 8.93 -23.82 -0.53
N ALA A 51 7.77 -24.37 -0.87
CA ALA A 51 7.59 -25.81 -1.04
C ALA A 51 8.55 -26.37 -2.11
N ASP A 52 8.71 -25.63 -3.19
CA ASP A 52 9.59 -26.01 -4.31
C ASP A 52 11.06 -25.59 -4.12
N LYS A 53 11.40 -25.01 -2.96
CA LYS A 53 12.75 -24.54 -2.61
C LYS A 53 13.32 -23.52 -3.60
N VAL A 54 12.46 -22.72 -4.23
CA VAL A 54 12.87 -21.63 -5.12
C VAL A 54 13.37 -20.46 -4.26
N PRO A 55 14.58 -19.93 -4.47
CA PRO A 55 15.03 -18.74 -3.77
C PRO A 55 14.24 -17.53 -4.23
N TRP A 56 13.60 -16.85 -3.29
CA TRP A 56 12.89 -15.59 -3.52
C TRP A 56 13.16 -14.63 -2.37
N LYS A 57 13.14 -13.34 -2.69
CA LYS A 57 13.26 -12.22 -1.74
C LYS A 57 12.56 -11.00 -2.31
N LEU A 58 11.88 -10.24 -1.46
CA LEU A 58 11.30 -8.94 -1.82
C LEU A 58 11.26 -8.01 -0.60
N SER A 59 11.13 -6.72 -0.85
CA SER A 59 10.78 -5.75 0.18
C SER A 59 9.28 -5.45 0.11
N LEU A 60 8.61 -5.39 1.25
CA LEU A 60 7.19 -5.07 1.37
C LEU A 60 7.05 -3.87 2.30
N ALA A 61 6.54 -2.76 1.81
CA ALA A 61 6.10 -1.65 2.64
C ALA A 61 4.65 -1.88 3.04
N LEU A 62 4.40 -2.01 4.35
CA LEU A 62 3.06 -2.17 4.90
C LEU A 62 2.68 -0.90 5.65
N SER A 63 1.66 -0.19 5.16
CA SER A 63 1.19 1.02 5.83
C SER A 63 0.52 0.70 7.18
N PRO A 64 0.69 1.56 8.20
CA PRO A 64 0.05 1.34 9.50
C PRO A 64 -1.48 1.38 9.48
N THR A 65 -2.09 2.10 8.52
CA THR A 65 -3.55 2.06 8.30
C THR A 65 -4.01 0.67 7.88
N LEU A 66 -3.31 0.06 6.93
CA LEU A 66 -3.62 -1.29 6.47
C LEU A 66 -3.32 -2.32 7.56
N GLU A 67 -2.21 -2.18 8.29
CA GLU A 67 -1.90 -2.99 9.47
C GLU A 67 -3.06 -2.97 10.47
N ALA A 68 -3.55 -1.78 10.84
CA ALA A 68 -4.66 -1.62 11.77
C ALA A 68 -5.94 -2.30 11.26
N MET A 69 -6.26 -2.17 9.96
CA MET A 69 -7.45 -2.79 9.37
C MET A 69 -7.34 -4.31 9.28
N LEU A 70 -6.18 -4.86 8.89
CA LEU A 70 -5.90 -6.30 8.90
C LEU A 70 -5.90 -6.87 10.33
N GLY A 71 -5.59 -6.04 11.32
CA GLY A 71 -5.64 -6.34 12.75
C GLY A 71 -7.05 -6.31 13.37
N ASP A 72 -8.01 -5.62 12.74
CA ASP A 72 -9.26 -5.26 13.38
C ASP A 72 -10.29 -6.41 13.40
N PRO A 73 -10.80 -6.83 14.58
CA PRO A 73 -11.74 -7.94 14.69
C PRO A 73 -13.07 -7.74 13.93
N LEU A 74 -13.56 -6.49 13.85
CA LEU A 74 -14.81 -6.20 13.14
C LEU A 74 -14.59 -6.42 11.64
N LEU A 75 -13.54 -5.85 11.05
CA LEU A 75 -13.25 -6.01 9.63
C LEU A 75 -12.95 -7.47 9.25
N ARG A 76 -12.24 -8.22 10.11
CA ARG A 76 -12.02 -9.67 9.93
C ARG A 76 -13.34 -10.44 9.86
N SER A 77 -14.26 -10.18 10.79
CA SER A 77 -15.58 -10.83 10.79
C SER A 77 -16.41 -10.47 9.55
N ARG A 78 -16.35 -9.20 9.12
CA ARG A 78 -17.06 -8.74 7.91
C ARG A 78 -16.50 -9.34 6.63
N TYR A 79 -15.19 -9.55 6.57
CA TYR A 79 -14.58 -10.22 5.43
C TYR A 79 -15.07 -11.66 5.28
N ILE A 80 -15.23 -12.41 6.39
CA ILE A 80 -15.80 -13.78 6.35
C ILE A 80 -17.25 -13.76 5.85
N VAL A 81 -18.05 -12.81 6.32
CA VAL A 81 -19.44 -12.63 5.85
C VAL A 81 -19.45 -12.27 4.35
N TRP A 82 -18.56 -11.39 3.91
CA TRP A 82 -18.43 -11.01 2.51
C TRP A 82 -18.00 -12.21 1.64
N LEU A 83 -17.03 -13.02 2.08
CA LEU A 83 -16.63 -14.25 1.37
C LEU A 83 -17.79 -15.24 1.25
N SER A 84 -18.63 -15.37 2.28
CA SER A 84 -19.82 -16.22 2.22
C SER A 84 -20.80 -15.74 1.15
N MET A 85 -20.96 -14.42 0.99
CA MET A 85 -21.76 -13.85 -0.11
C MET A 85 -21.12 -14.10 -1.49
N GLN A 86 -19.79 -14.03 -1.59
CA GLN A 86 -19.08 -14.32 -2.85
C GLN A 86 -19.23 -15.78 -3.25
N LEU A 87 -19.21 -16.71 -2.28
CA LEU A 87 -19.46 -18.14 -2.52
C LEU A 87 -20.90 -18.39 -2.98
N GLU A 88 -21.89 -17.74 -2.36
CA GLU A 88 -23.29 -17.81 -2.83
C GLU A 88 -23.42 -17.30 -4.28
N LEU A 89 -22.80 -16.16 -4.60
CA LEU A 89 -22.78 -15.63 -5.97
C LEU A 89 -22.08 -16.59 -6.93
N ALA A 90 -20.98 -17.23 -6.51
CA ALA A 90 -20.27 -18.21 -7.32
C ALA A 90 -21.13 -19.43 -7.65
N GLU A 91 -21.95 -19.91 -6.72
CA GLU A 91 -22.90 -21.02 -6.97
C GLU A 91 -23.97 -20.63 -7.99
N ARG A 92 -24.51 -19.41 -7.88
CA ARG A 92 -25.49 -18.88 -8.84
C ARG A 92 -24.89 -18.70 -10.22
N GLU A 93 -23.66 -18.20 -10.30
CA GLU A 93 -22.93 -18.02 -11.55
C GLU A 93 -22.55 -19.37 -12.18
N SER A 94 -22.15 -20.36 -11.39
CA SER A 94 -21.90 -21.72 -11.86
C SER A 94 -23.16 -22.32 -12.49
N SER A 95 -24.32 -22.11 -11.86
CA SER A 95 -25.62 -22.55 -12.40
C SER A 95 -25.99 -21.80 -13.68
N ARG A 96 -25.79 -20.47 -13.71
CA ARG A 96 -26.13 -19.61 -14.86
C ARG A 96 -25.26 -19.90 -16.09
N CYS A 97 -23.98 -20.16 -15.88
CA CYS A 97 -23.00 -20.44 -16.93
C CYS A 97 -22.93 -21.92 -17.31
N SER A 98 -23.70 -22.80 -16.65
CA SER A 98 -23.69 -24.24 -16.91
C SER A 98 -24.01 -24.54 -18.38
N GLY A 99 -23.16 -25.35 -19.01
CA GLY A 99 -23.27 -25.74 -20.41
C GLY A 99 -22.70 -24.71 -21.40
N ASP A 100 -22.26 -23.54 -20.94
CA ASP A 100 -21.56 -22.57 -21.78
C ASP A 100 -20.05 -22.88 -21.79
N PRO A 101 -19.47 -23.30 -22.92
CA PRO A 101 -18.07 -23.72 -22.97
C PRO A 101 -17.07 -22.58 -22.71
N ALA A 102 -17.48 -21.32 -22.87
CA ALA A 102 -16.63 -20.16 -22.62
C ALA A 102 -16.72 -19.69 -21.16
N PHE A 103 -17.92 -19.68 -20.57
CA PHE A 103 -18.14 -19.09 -19.24
C PHE A 103 -18.19 -20.10 -18.09
N GLU A 104 -18.58 -21.36 -18.32
CA GLU A 104 -18.60 -22.40 -17.28
C GLU A 104 -17.22 -22.57 -16.59
N PRO A 105 -16.09 -22.67 -17.33
CA PRO A 105 -14.78 -22.81 -16.70
C PRO A 105 -14.38 -21.56 -15.88
N LEU A 106 -14.88 -20.38 -16.28
CA LEU A 106 -14.58 -19.13 -15.58
C LEU A 106 -15.38 -18.99 -14.29
N ALA A 107 -16.65 -19.37 -14.30
CA ALA A 107 -17.46 -19.43 -13.09
C ALA A 107 -16.83 -20.41 -12.07
N ALA A 108 -16.39 -21.58 -12.54
CA ALA A 108 -15.67 -22.55 -11.71
C ALA A 108 -14.34 -22.00 -11.15
N MET A 109 -13.57 -21.24 -11.97
CA MET A 109 -12.34 -20.59 -11.52
C MET A 109 -12.61 -19.62 -10.35
N TYR A 110 -13.65 -18.80 -10.44
CA TYR A 110 -14.00 -17.87 -9.36
C TYR A 110 -14.56 -18.56 -8.12
N ALA A 111 -15.38 -19.61 -8.28
CA ALA A 111 -15.83 -20.43 -7.17
C ALA A 111 -14.64 -21.00 -6.39
N GLU A 112 -13.64 -21.52 -7.11
CA GLU A 112 -12.41 -22.03 -6.52
C GLU A 112 -11.57 -20.93 -5.85
N LEU A 113 -11.42 -19.76 -6.48
CA LEU A 113 -10.71 -18.63 -5.90
C LEU A 113 -11.30 -18.22 -4.55
N TYR A 114 -12.63 -18.03 -4.47
CA TYR A 114 -13.29 -17.61 -3.24
C TYR A 114 -13.31 -18.71 -2.18
N ARG A 115 -13.42 -19.97 -2.59
CA ARG A 115 -13.30 -21.11 -1.67
C ARG A 115 -11.91 -21.19 -1.05
N GLN A 116 -10.85 -21.07 -1.86
CA GLN A 116 -9.49 -21.00 -1.36
C GLN A 116 -9.28 -19.77 -0.46
N ASN A 117 -9.84 -18.61 -0.81
CA ASN A 117 -9.73 -17.41 0.03
C ASN A 117 -10.37 -17.63 1.40
N HIS A 118 -11.54 -18.26 1.44
CA HIS A 118 -12.21 -18.63 2.68
C HIS A 118 -11.38 -19.62 3.50
N ASP A 119 -10.90 -20.70 2.89
CA ASP A 119 -10.12 -21.72 3.59
C ASP A 119 -8.79 -21.16 4.12
N ASP A 120 -8.06 -20.38 3.31
CA ASP A 120 -6.81 -19.79 3.72
C ASP A 120 -7.02 -18.76 4.85
N PHE A 121 -7.97 -17.86 4.69
CA PHE A 121 -8.19 -16.82 5.69
C PHE A 121 -8.71 -17.40 7.01
N SER A 122 -9.78 -18.20 6.95
CA SER A 122 -10.50 -18.66 8.15
C SER A 122 -9.83 -19.86 8.81
N ILE A 123 -9.28 -20.80 8.03
CA ILE A 123 -8.75 -22.08 8.55
C ILE A 123 -7.23 -22.02 8.68
N LEU A 124 -6.51 -21.73 7.59
CA LEU A 124 -5.04 -21.76 7.60
C LEU A 124 -4.43 -20.66 8.47
N TYR A 125 -4.92 -19.43 8.33
CA TYR A 125 -4.38 -18.27 9.03
C TYR A 125 -5.19 -17.84 10.27
N GLY A 126 -6.36 -18.44 10.51
CA GLY A 126 -7.22 -18.10 11.66
C GLY A 126 -7.59 -16.61 11.72
N GLY A 127 -7.77 -15.98 10.56
CA GLY A 127 -8.04 -14.55 10.40
C GLY A 127 -6.84 -13.62 10.64
N ASN A 128 -5.62 -14.15 10.83
CA ASN A 128 -4.43 -13.38 11.15
C ASN A 128 -3.40 -13.33 10.01
N ILE A 129 -3.70 -12.53 8.98
CA ILE A 129 -2.81 -12.31 7.82
C ILE A 129 -1.49 -11.64 8.22
N LEU A 130 -1.49 -10.77 9.24
CA LEU A 130 -0.26 -10.16 9.75
C LEU A 130 0.73 -11.21 10.26
N GLY A 131 0.23 -12.28 10.91
CA GLY A 131 1.05 -13.40 11.34
C GLY A 131 1.69 -14.17 10.17
N ALA A 132 0.99 -14.29 9.05
CA ALA A 132 1.53 -14.91 7.83
C ALA A 132 2.65 -14.07 7.20
N ILE A 133 2.50 -12.75 7.17
CA ILE A 133 3.54 -11.81 6.71
C ILE A 133 4.75 -11.88 7.64
N ASP A 134 4.51 -11.84 8.96
CA ASP A 134 5.56 -11.92 9.99
C ASP A 134 6.38 -13.21 9.90
N PHE A 135 5.74 -14.34 9.54
CA PHE A 135 6.45 -15.60 9.28
C PHE A 135 7.53 -15.45 8.21
N TYR A 136 7.19 -14.87 7.06
CA TYR A 136 8.15 -14.66 5.96
C TYR A 136 9.15 -13.54 6.26
N TYR A 137 8.76 -12.54 7.04
CA TYR A 137 9.67 -11.50 7.54
C TYR A 137 10.75 -12.11 8.46
N LYS A 138 10.36 -12.92 9.45
CA LYS A 138 11.29 -13.63 10.36
C LYS A 138 12.20 -14.61 9.63
N LYS A 139 11.73 -15.20 8.53
CA LYS A 139 12.51 -16.09 7.66
C LYS A 139 13.54 -15.33 6.79
N GLY A 140 13.49 -14.00 6.75
CA GLY A 140 14.38 -13.17 5.91
C GLY A 140 14.05 -13.25 4.43
N ARG A 141 12.81 -13.64 4.08
CA ARG A 141 12.31 -13.65 2.69
C ARG A 141 11.70 -12.30 2.31
N ILE A 142 10.95 -11.73 3.25
CA ILE A 142 10.42 -10.37 3.13
C ILE A 142 11.31 -9.45 3.97
N ASP A 143 11.69 -8.32 3.40
CA ASP A 143 12.16 -7.16 4.14
C ASP A 143 10.98 -6.22 4.34
N LEU A 144 10.51 -6.10 5.58
CA LEU A 144 9.27 -5.39 5.89
C LEU A 144 9.58 -3.94 6.31
N LEU A 145 9.02 -2.99 5.57
CA LEU A 145 9.12 -1.55 5.82
C LEU A 145 7.79 -1.06 6.43
N THR A 146 7.88 -0.04 7.28
CA THR A 146 6.69 0.75 7.67
C THR A 146 6.52 1.95 6.73
N SER A 147 5.49 2.78 6.93
CA SER A 147 5.23 4.02 6.18
C SER A 147 4.80 5.13 7.15
N GLY A 148 4.42 6.32 6.69
CA GLY A 148 3.76 7.32 7.54
C GLY A 148 2.46 6.77 8.12
N ALA A 149 2.15 7.10 9.37
CA ALA A 149 1.04 6.53 10.15
C ALA A 149 -0.25 6.45 9.35
N THR A 150 -0.66 7.56 8.73
CA THR A 150 -1.85 7.64 7.87
C THR A 150 -1.50 7.91 6.41
N ASN A 151 -0.30 7.52 5.99
CA ASN A 151 0.22 7.73 4.64
C ASN A 151 0.16 9.22 4.21
N ALA A 152 0.48 10.13 5.15
CA ALA A 152 0.46 11.57 4.91
C ALA A 152 1.54 12.00 3.90
N PHE A 153 1.20 12.88 2.95
CA PHE A 153 2.16 13.45 2.01
C PHE A 153 3.09 14.43 2.74
N MET A 154 4.18 13.88 3.27
CA MET A 154 5.10 14.55 4.22
C MET A 154 5.57 15.95 3.78
N PRO A 155 5.88 16.22 2.50
CA PRO A 155 6.34 17.55 2.09
C PRO A 155 5.33 18.67 2.38
N MET A 156 4.04 18.34 2.45
CA MET A 156 2.99 19.31 2.79
C MET A 156 3.06 19.80 4.24
N TYR A 157 3.62 18.99 5.13
CA TYR A 157 3.68 19.25 6.56
C TYR A 157 5.10 19.60 7.01
N ARG A 158 6.03 19.91 6.09
CA ARG A 158 7.43 20.22 6.39
C ARG A 158 7.61 21.36 7.41
N SER A 159 6.67 22.31 7.46
CA SER A 159 6.69 23.43 8.40
C SER A 159 6.18 23.05 9.80
N TYR A 160 5.76 21.81 10.00
CA TYR A 160 5.22 21.26 11.26
C TYR A 160 5.99 19.99 11.64
N PRO A 161 7.24 20.11 12.15
CA PRO A 161 8.06 18.96 12.52
C PRO A 161 7.37 18.03 13.53
N GLU A 162 6.52 18.56 14.41
CA GLU A 162 5.72 17.77 15.37
C GLU A 162 4.73 16.84 14.66
N ALA A 163 4.14 17.28 13.55
CA ALA A 163 3.24 16.46 12.75
C ALA A 163 3.99 15.34 12.00
N ILE A 164 5.18 15.64 11.46
CA ILE A 164 6.05 14.63 10.83
C ILE A 164 6.52 13.62 11.88
N ALA A 165 6.98 14.09 13.04
CA ALA A 165 7.36 13.25 14.16
C ALA A 165 6.21 12.34 14.62
N ALA A 166 4.98 12.88 14.71
CA ALA A 166 3.79 12.11 15.04
C ALA A 166 3.48 11.01 14.02
N GLN A 167 3.60 11.31 12.72
CA GLN A 167 3.47 10.32 11.66
C GLN A 167 4.51 9.21 11.78
N VAL A 168 5.77 9.52 12.11
CA VAL A 168 6.84 8.51 12.18
C VAL A 168 6.76 7.68 13.48
N GLU A 169 6.57 8.33 14.62
CA GLU A 169 6.52 7.65 15.93
C GLU A 169 5.33 6.68 16.01
N ALA A 170 4.13 7.11 15.58
CA ALA A 170 2.95 6.26 15.57
C ALA A 170 3.15 5.02 14.68
N SER A 171 3.81 5.18 13.54
CA SER A 171 4.18 4.06 12.65
C SER A 171 5.13 3.07 13.30
N VAL A 172 6.21 3.57 13.91
CA VAL A 172 7.21 2.72 14.58
C VAL A 172 6.60 1.95 15.74
N VAL A 173 5.71 2.59 16.51
CA VAL A 173 4.97 1.96 17.61
C VAL A 173 3.98 0.92 17.09
N SER A 174 3.23 1.22 16.03
CA SER A 174 2.29 0.28 15.40
C SER A 174 3.04 -0.96 14.92
N PHE A 175 4.09 -0.76 14.12
CA PHE A 175 4.92 -1.83 13.58
C PHE A 175 5.51 -2.70 14.69
N ARG A 176 6.04 -2.10 15.77
CA ARG A 176 6.57 -2.85 16.91
C ARG A 176 5.49 -3.68 17.61
N THR A 177 4.27 -3.15 17.69
CA THR A 177 3.13 -3.86 18.29
C THR A 177 2.71 -5.05 17.43
N ALA A 178 2.70 -4.92 16.11
CA ALA A 178 2.31 -5.98 15.19
C ALA A 178 3.38 -7.07 15.01
N PHE A 179 4.67 -6.70 14.92
CA PHE A 179 5.75 -7.61 14.52
C PHE A 179 6.78 -7.89 15.62
N GLY A 180 6.66 -7.24 16.78
CA GLY A 180 7.54 -7.44 17.94
C GLY A 180 8.97 -6.89 17.76
N ARG A 181 9.23 -6.12 16.71
CA ARG A 181 10.54 -5.52 16.38
C ARG A 181 10.36 -4.11 15.83
N SER A 182 11.36 -3.25 15.93
CA SER A 182 11.34 -1.95 15.26
C SER A 182 11.68 -2.10 13.76
N PRO A 183 11.02 -1.34 12.87
CA PRO A 183 11.37 -1.32 11.45
C PRO A 183 12.70 -0.62 11.23
N SER A 184 13.49 -1.09 10.25
CA SER A 184 14.70 -0.40 9.78
C SER A 184 14.48 0.40 8.50
N GLY A 185 13.49 0.01 7.70
CA GLY A 185 13.16 0.69 6.45
C GLY A 185 11.84 1.45 6.55
N PHE A 186 11.78 2.57 5.83
CA PHE A 186 10.62 3.44 5.77
C PHE A 186 10.23 3.68 4.32
N TRP A 187 8.96 3.47 3.99
CA TRP A 187 8.38 3.92 2.74
C TRP A 187 7.84 5.33 2.96
N VAL A 188 8.51 6.34 2.41
CA VAL A 188 7.97 7.71 2.45
C VAL A 188 6.70 7.75 1.60
N PRO A 189 5.53 8.14 2.17
CA PRO A 189 4.28 8.19 1.45
C PRO A 189 4.42 8.90 0.11
N GLN A 190 4.02 8.21 -0.95
CA GLN A 190 4.05 8.72 -2.32
C GLN A 190 5.46 9.08 -2.85
N LEU A 191 6.50 8.51 -2.24
CA LEU A 191 7.90 8.92 -2.37
C LEU A 191 8.08 10.44 -2.20
N GLY A 192 7.20 11.08 -1.43
CA GLY A 192 7.16 12.51 -1.14
C GLY A 192 8.34 12.93 -0.26
N TRP A 193 9.50 13.06 -0.86
CA TRP A 193 10.75 13.41 -0.18
C TRP A 193 10.93 14.92 -0.10
N TYR A 194 11.62 15.41 0.93
CA TYR A 194 12.23 16.73 0.97
C TYR A 194 13.54 16.68 1.80
N PRO A 195 14.55 17.51 1.48
CA PRO A 195 15.79 17.58 2.28
C PRO A 195 15.53 17.87 3.76
N GLY A 196 16.15 17.10 4.66
CA GLY A 196 15.96 17.19 6.11
C GLY A 196 14.95 16.17 6.68
N LEU A 197 14.15 15.50 5.83
CA LEU A 197 13.26 14.43 6.29
C LEU A 197 14.05 13.27 6.93
N GLU A 198 15.23 12.97 6.40
CA GLU A 198 16.16 11.95 6.91
C GLU A 198 16.52 12.15 8.39
N GLU A 199 16.56 13.39 8.88
CA GLU A 199 16.92 13.67 10.27
C GLU A 199 15.85 13.12 11.21
N THR A 200 14.58 13.36 10.87
CA THR A 200 13.45 12.84 11.65
C THR A 200 13.40 11.32 11.54
N LEU A 201 13.56 10.76 10.35
CA LEU A 201 13.53 9.30 10.17
C LEU A 201 14.66 8.61 10.97
N ALA A 202 15.89 9.14 10.88
CA ALA A 202 17.04 8.61 11.60
C ALA A 202 16.88 8.71 13.13
N ALA A 203 16.27 9.78 13.64
CA ALA A 203 15.99 9.95 15.07
C ALA A 203 15.08 8.84 15.65
N TYR A 204 14.24 8.22 14.82
CA TYR A 204 13.41 7.07 15.20
C TYR A 204 14.05 5.71 14.87
N GLY A 205 15.33 5.68 14.49
CA GLY A 205 16.09 4.45 14.21
C GLY A 205 15.86 3.86 12.82
N LEU A 206 15.18 4.58 11.93
CA LEU A 206 15.03 4.19 10.53
C LEU A 206 16.34 4.49 9.77
N GLN A 207 16.70 3.63 8.84
CA GLN A 207 18.02 3.62 8.21
C GLN A 207 17.99 3.82 6.71
N TYR A 208 16.85 3.54 6.06
CA TYR A 208 16.72 3.70 4.62
C TYR A 208 15.28 3.96 4.17
N SER A 209 15.18 4.57 2.98
CA SER A 209 13.94 4.74 2.23
C SER A 209 14.20 4.53 0.73
N VAL A 210 13.13 4.56 -0.05
CA VAL A 210 13.19 4.76 -1.50
C VAL A 210 12.85 6.23 -1.82
N VAL A 211 13.47 6.78 -2.85
CA VAL A 211 13.17 8.11 -3.41
C VAL A 211 12.91 8.01 -4.92
N SER A 212 12.24 9.02 -5.46
CA SER A 212 12.04 9.11 -6.91
C SER A 212 13.37 9.30 -7.64
N THR A 213 13.45 8.80 -8.88
CA THR A 213 14.63 9.02 -9.75
C THR A 213 14.90 10.51 -9.93
N ARG A 214 13.85 11.32 -10.11
CA ARG A 214 13.98 12.77 -10.27
C ARG A 214 14.61 13.42 -9.04
N GLY A 215 14.12 13.11 -7.85
CA GLY A 215 14.65 13.67 -6.61
C GLY A 215 16.12 13.33 -6.41
N ALA A 216 16.49 12.07 -6.69
CA ALA A 216 17.89 11.66 -6.61
C ALA A 216 18.77 12.36 -7.67
N MET A 217 18.34 12.42 -8.93
CA MET A 217 19.15 13.02 -10.01
C MET A 217 19.27 14.55 -9.89
N LEU A 218 18.37 15.20 -9.15
CA LEU A 218 18.46 16.62 -8.81
C LEU A 218 19.10 16.86 -7.44
N GLY A 219 19.57 15.80 -6.76
CA GLY A 219 20.21 15.92 -5.46
C GLY A 219 21.56 16.62 -5.51
N ASP A 220 22.03 17.05 -4.35
CA ASP A 220 23.29 17.78 -4.18
C ASP A 220 24.28 16.98 -3.30
N PRO A 221 25.46 16.59 -3.83
CA PRO A 221 25.83 16.59 -5.25
C PRO A 221 25.03 15.55 -6.05
N THR A 222 24.97 15.69 -7.38
CA THR A 222 24.27 14.73 -8.26
C THR A 222 24.91 13.33 -8.17
N PRO A 223 24.12 12.24 -8.04
CA PRO A 223 24.66 10.88 -7.91
C PRO A 223 25.44 10.43 -9.15
N ARG A 224 26.70 10.01 -8.95
CA ARG A 224 27.59 9.58 -10.03
C ARG A 224 27.21 8.26 -10.71
N HIS A 225 26.47 7.38 -10.02
CA HIS A 225 26.09 6.05 -10.51
C HIS A 225 24.63 6.00 -11.01
N GLY A 226 24.00 7.16 -11.25
CA GLY A 226 22.59 7.23 -11.68
C GLY A 226 21.65 6.60 -10.65
N SER A 227 20.60 5.90 -11.12
CA SER A 227 19.67 5.13 -10.28
C SER A 227 20.19 3.75 -9.87
N TYR A 228 21.40 3.37 -10.33
CA TYR A 228 21.90 1.99 -10.24
C TYR A 228 22.64 1.64 -8.94
N ALA A 229 22.78 2.62 -8.04
CA ALA A 229 23.28 2.44 -6.69
C ALA A 229 22.56 3.43 -5.77
N PRO A 230 22.35 3.08 -4.48
CA PRO A 230 21.79 4.01 -3.52
C PRO A 230 22.77 5.13 -3.19
N VAL A 231 22.24 6.22 -2.64
CA VAL A 231 23.01 7.32 -2.05
C VAL A 231 22.84 7.34 -0.53
N ALA A 232 23.75 8.00 0.17
CA ALA A 232 23.60 8.28 1.60
C ALA A 232 23.52 9.79 1.85
N CYS A 233 22.60 10.22 2.70
CA CYS A 233 22.65 11.57 3.25
C CYS A 233 23.85 11.71 4.21
N PRO A 234 24.31 12.92 4.55
CA PRO A 234 25.44 13.15 5.47
C PRO A 234 25.27 12.48 6.86
N ASN A 235 24.04 12.27 7.31
CA ASN A 235 23.73 11.56 8.55
C ASN A 235 23.76 10.01 8.43
N GLY A 236 24.14 9.46 7.27
CA GLY A 236 24.22 8.03 6.98
C GLY A 236 22.90 7.37 6.57
N PHE A 237 21.79 8.13 6.46
CA PHE A 237 20.51 7.61 5.99
C PHE A 237 20.59 7.23 4.50
N THR A 238 20.25 5.99 4.17
CA THR A 238 20.41 5.45 2.81
C THR A 238 19.14 5.67 1.98
N ASN A 239 19.28 6.31 0.82
CA ASN A 239 18.18 6.50 -0.13
C ASN A 239 18.40 5.61 -1.35
N PHE A 240 17.55 4.61 -1.49
CA PHE A 240 17.44 3.79 -2.70
C PHE A 240 16.71 4.56 -3.79
N ILE A 241 17.15 4.45 -5.03
CA ILE A 241 16.61 5.23 -6.13
C ILE A 241 15.71 4.32 -6.98
N ARG A 242 14.43 4.69 -7.11
CA ARG A 242 13.50 3.98 -8.01
C ARG A 242 14.08 3.91 -9.43
N ASP A 243 14.02 2.74 -10.06
CA ASP A 243 14.42 2.55 -11.44
C ASP A 243 13.22 2.72 -12.39
N VAL A 244 13.27 3.74 -13.25
CA VAL A 244 12.15 4.07 -14.15
C VAL A 244 11.89 2.94 -15.14
N ALA A 245 12.94 2.38 -15.76
CA ALA A 245 12.78 1.36 -16.79
C ALA A 245 12.21 0.04 -16.24
N ALA A 246 12.61 -0.35 -15.03
CA ALA A 246 12.02 -1.50 -14.34
C ALA A 246 10.55 -1.26 -14.00
N THR A 247 10.19 -0.07 -13.50
CA THR A 247 8.80 0.19 -13.12
C THR A 247 7.87 0.37 -14.32
N ASP A 248 8.28 1.10 -15.36
CA ASP A 248 7.41 1.42 -16.51
C ASP A 248 6.97 0.18 -17.29
N ALA A 249 7.81 -0.86 -17.33
CA ALA A 249 7.50 -2.13 -17.99
C ALA A 249 6.24 -2.82 -17.41
N VAL A 250 5.91 -2.54 -16.14
CA VAL A 250 4.75 -3.14 -15.46
C VAL A 250 3.67 -2.09 -15.17
N TRP A 251 4.05 -0.86 -14.83
CA TRP A 251 3.12 0.16 -14.36
C TRP A 251 2.37 0.91 -15.46
N SER A 252 2.85 0.88 -16.70
CA SER A 252 2.22 1.63 -17.80
C SER A 252 0.86 1.03 -18.19
N ASP A 253 -0.21 1.82 -18.05
CA ASP A 253 -1.57 1.42 -18.44
C ASP A 253 -1.76 1.21 -19.95
N THR A 254 -0.82 1.67 -20.78
CA THR A 254 -0.91 1.60 -22.25
C THR A 254 0.15 0.74 -22.91
N THR A 255 1.32 0.60 -22.27
CA THR A 255 2.47 -0.11 -22.84
C THR A 255 3.08 -1.14 -21.89
N GLY A 256 2.58 -1.21 -20.65
CA GLY A 256 3.05 -2.15 -19.64
C GLY A 256 2.46 -3.54 -19.86
N TYR A 257 3.04 -4.53 -19.20
CA TYR A 257 2.54 -5.90 -19.26
C TYR A 257 1.04 -6.03 -18.92
N PRO A 258 0.49 -5.38 -17.88
CA PRO A 258 -0.92 -5.52 -17.52
C PRO A 258 -1.93 -5.18 -18.61
N SER A 259 -1.55 -4.40 -19.63
CA SER A 259 -2.45 -4.01 -20.71
C SER A 259 -2.53 -5.02 -21.87
N ASP A 260 -1.90 -6.19 -21.75
CA ASP A 260 -1.92 -7.21 -22.81
C ASP A 260 -3.36 -7.69 -23.11
N PRO A 261 -3.76 -7.79 -24.39
CA PRO A 261 -5.09 -8.23 -24.80
C PRO A 261 -5.58 -9.54 -24.18
N VAL A 262 -4.70 -10.47 -23.79
CA VAL A 262 -5.13 -11.76 -23.23
C VAL A 262 -5.43 -11.73 -21.73
N TYR A 263 -5.04 -10.68 -21.01
CA TYR A 263 -5.28 -10.57 -19.57
C TYR A 263 -6.72 -10.21 -19.22
N ARG A 264 -7.12 -10.52 -17.98
CA ARG A 264 -8.45 -10.21 -17.46
C ARG A 264 -8.72 -8.71 -17.51
N ASP A 265 -9.84 -8.32 -18.10
CA ASP A 265 -10.30 -6.93 -18.09
C ASP A 265 -10.82 -6.54 -16.70
N PHE A 266 -10.14 -5.57 -16.08
CA PHE A 266 -10.52 -5.05 -14.79
C PHE A 266 -11.89 -4.35 -14.81
N TYR A 267 -12.25 -3.68 -15.90
CA TYR A 267 -13.39 -2.77 -15.96
C TYR A 267 -14.70 -3.44 -16.36
N ARG A 268 -14.67 -4.71 -16.80
CA ARG A 268 -15.87 -5.44 -17.22
C ARG A 268 -16.26 -6.53 -16.23
N ASP A 269 -17.32 -6.25 -15.48
CA ASP A 269 -17.78 -7.04 -14.34
C ASP A 269 -19.30 -7.28 -14.45
N ILE A 270 -19.77 -8.43 -13.96
CA ILE A 270 -21.18 -8.80 -14.01
C ILE A 270 -22.10 -7.82 -13.25
N GLY A 271 -21.56 -7.05 -12.30
CA GLY A 271 -22.26 -5.97 -11.61
C GLY A 271 -22.72 -4.85 -12.53
N PHE A 272 -22.11 -4.72 -13.72
CA PHE A 272 -22.53 -3.79 -14.76
C PHE A 272 -23.27 -4.50 -15.90
N ASP A 273 -22.89 -5.74 -16.23
CA ASP A 273 -23.43 -6.47 -17.38
C ASP A 273 -24.80 -7.14 -17.11
N LEU A 274 -25.02 -7.70 -15.90
CA LEU A 274 -26.21 -8.51 -15.62
C LEU A 274 -27.41 -7.68 -15.14
N PRO A 275 -28.65 -8.23 -15.24
CA PRO A 275 -29.85 -7.61 -14.69
C PRO A 275 -29.73 -7.24 -13.20
N LEU A 276 -30.28 -6.08 -12.83
CA LEU A 276 -30.12 -5.52 -11.49
C LEU A 276 -30.74 -6.39 -10.41
N ASP A 277 -31.88 -7.02 -10.68
CA ASP A 277 -32.57 -7.95 -9.79
C ASP A 277 -31.72 -9.18 -9.45
N TYR A 278 -30.93 -9.68 -10.40
CA TYR A 278 -30.01 -10.79 -10.19
C TYR A 278 -28.86 -10.41 -9.24
N ILE A 279 -28.23 -9.25 -9.46
CA ILE A 279 -27.04 -8.82 -8.70
C ILE A 279 -27.39 -8.07 -7.40
N ALA A 280 -28.63 -7.58 -7.25
CA ALA A 280 -29.07 -6.73 -6.13
C ALA A 280 -28.65 -7.24 -4.74
N PRO A 281 -28.69 -8.55 -4.41
CA PRO A 281 -28.26 -9.05 -3.11
C PRO A 281 -26.77 -8.85 -2.80
N TYR A 282 -25.95 -8.66 -3.84
CA TYR A 282 -24.49 -8.64 -3.80
C TYR A 282 -23.88 -7.25 -4.01
N ILE A 283 -24.71 -6.25 -4.31
CA ILE A 283 -24.33 -4.84 -4.45
C ILE A 283 -24.91 -4.00 -3.30
N GLU A 284 -24.62 -2.69 -3.29
CA GLU A 284 -24.91 -1.80 -2.16
C GLU A 284 -26.42 -1.59 -1.90
N GLN A 285 -26.76 -1.14 -0.68
CA GLN A 285 -28.12 -0.93 -0.16
C GLN A 285 -29.01 0.09 -0.91
N ASN A 286 -28.57 0.65 -2.03
CA ASN A 286 -29.37 1.52 -2.90
C ASN A 286 -29.44 1.03 -4.36
N GLN A 287 -29.03 -0.22 -4.62
CA GLN A 287 -28.99 -0.83 -5.95
C GLN A 287 -28.13 -0.05 -6.97
N ILE A 288 -27.13 0.69 -6.48
CA ILE A 288 -26.13 1.32 -7.34
C ILE A 288 -25.21 0.21 -7.86
N ARG A 289 -25.08 0.12 -9.19
CA ARG A 289 -24.18 -0.84 -9.83
C ARG A 289 -22.74 -0.58 -9.42
N THR A 290 -22.06 -1.66 -9.02
CA THR A 290 -20.66 -1.65 -8.60
C THR A 290 -20.03 -2.97 -8.99
N PHE A 291 -18.70 -3.08 -8.88
CA PHE A 291 -17.99 -4.32 -9.11
C PHE A 291 -18.51 -5.42 -8.18
N THR A 292 -18.57 -6.66 -8.65
CA THR A 292 -18.88 -7.84 -7.84
C THR A 292 -17.62 -8.67 -7.56
N GLY A 293 -16.61 -8.57 -8.44
CA GLY A 293 -15.40 -9.38 -8.43
C GLY A 293 -15.40 -10.45 -9.53
N PHE A 294 -16.55 -10.75 -10.14
CA PHE A 294 -16.68 -11.71 -11.25
C PHE A 294 -16.54 -10.98 -12.59
N LYS A 295 -15.40 -11.19 -13.24
CA LYS A 295 -14.97 -10.50 -14.47
C LYS A 295 -14.58 -11.55 -15.51
N TYR A 296 -15.39 -11.72 -16.54
CA TYR A 296 -15.26 -12.84 -17.48
C TYR A 296 -14.66 -12.48 -18.83
N TRP A 297 -14.17 -11.26 -19.00
CA TRP A 297 -13.73 -10.76 -20.30
C TRP A 297 -12.24 -10.47 -20.28
N ALA A 298 -11.59 -10.66 -21.43
CA ALA A 298 -10.22 -10.24 -21.63
C ALA A 298 -10.14 -8.79 -22.10
N ILE A 299 -8.98 -8.14 -21.96
CA ILE A 299 -8.74 -6.78 -22.47
C ILE A 299 -9.02 -6.70 -23.98
N THR A 300 -8.71 -7.75 -24.74
CA THR A 300 -9.02 -7.99 -26.17
C THR A 300 -8.36 -7.04 -27.19
N GLY A 301 -8.04 -5.79 -26.81
CA GLY A 301 -7.50 -4.79 -27.72
C GLY A 301 -8.60 -4.10 -28.54
N SER A 302 -8.34 -3.84 -29.83
CA SER A 302 -9.32 -3.22 -30.74
C SER A 302 -10.31 -4.26 -31.28
N GLY A 303 -11.59 -4.15 -30.89
CA GLY A 303 -12.66 -5.02 -31.37
C GLY A 303 -13.69 -5.36 -30.31
N ASP A 304 -14.59 -6.29 -30.63
CA ASP A 304 -15.53 -6.85 -29.66
C ASP A 304 -14.78 -7.68 -28.63
N LYS A 305 -15.07 -7.44 -27.36
CA LYS A 305 -14.47 -8.15 -26.23
C LYS A 305 -14.65 -9.67 -26.37
N VAL A 306 -13.60 -10.42 -26.06
CA VAL A 306 -13.65 -11.89 -26.03
C VAL A 306 -13.67 -12.41 -24.59
N PRO A 307 -14.31 -13.58 -24.33
CA PRO A 307 -14.24 -14.22 -23.03
C PRO A 307 -12.79 -14.44 -22.60
N TYR A 308 -12.51 -14.19 -21.32
CA TYR A 308 -11.21 -14.41 -20.72
C TYR A 308 -10.82 -15.88 -20.79
N SER A 309 -9.53 -16.16 -20.98
CA SER A 309 -9.01 -17.52 -20.97
C SER A 309 -7.80 -17.62 -20.03
N PRO A 310 -7.90 -18.35 -18.91
CA PRO A 310 -6.82 -18.41 -17.91
C PRO A 310 -5.53 -19.03 -18.46
N ARG A 311 -5.61 -19.97 -19.41
CA ARG A 311 -4.44 -20.66 -19.96
C ARG A 311 -3.54 -19.75 -20.80
N PRO A 312 -4.04 -19.06 -21.85
CA PRO A 312 -3.26 -18.05 -22.58
C PRO A 312 -2.73 -16.93 -21.68
N ALA A 313 -3.54 -16.45 -20.74
CA ALA A 313 -3.14 -15.41 -19.80
C ALA A 313 -1.96 -15.86 -18.92
N SER A 314 -2.02 -17.08 -18.37
CA SER A 314 -0.92 -17.65 -17.58
C SER A 314 0.36 -17.84 -18.41
N ALA A 315 0.24 -18.32 -19.65
CA ALA A 315 1.39 -18.44 -20.57
C ALA A 315 1.99 -17.07 -20.91
N LYS A 316 1.16 -16.03 -21.05
CA LYS A 316 1.61 -14.66 -21.31
C LYS A 316 2.33 -14.07 -20.09
N ALA A 317 1.87 -14.37 -18.87
CA ALA A 317 2.54 -13.95 -17.64
C ALA A 317 3.94 -14.58 -17.54
N ASP A 318 4.08 -15.85 -17.92
CA ASP A 318 5.37 -16.53 -18.01
C ASP A 318 6.32 -15.87 -19.03
N GLU A 319 5.82 -15.55 -20.23
CA GLU A 319 6.57 -14.83 -21.27
C GLU A 319 7.01 -13.43 -20.82
N HIS A 320 6.12 -12.69 -20.16
CA HIS A 320 6.42 -11.36 -19.62
C HIS A 320 7.45 -11.41 -18.49
N ALA A 321 7.48 -12.47 -17.69
CA ALA A 321 8.53 -12.67 -16.69
C ALA A 321 9.90 -12.90 -17.35
N ASP A 322 9.96 -13.73 -18.41
CA ASP A 322 11.20 -13.92 -19.19
C ASP A 322 11.65 -12.62 -19.86
N ARG A 323 10.71 -11.83 -20.38
CA ARG A 323 11.01 -10.55 -21.01
C ARG A 323 11.59 -9.57 -20.00
N PHE A 324 10.96 -9.45 -18.83
CA PHE A 324 11.44 -8.59 -17.75
C PHE A 324 12.88 -8.95 -17.36
N LEU A 325 13.19 -10.22 -17.12
CA LEU A 325 14.55 -10.65 -16.75
C LEU A 325 15.59 -10.33 -17.82
N ARG A 326 15.28 -10.58 -19.10
CA ARG A 326 16.18 -10.25 -20.22
C ARG A 326 16.41 -8.75 -20.34
N ASP A 327 15.37 -7.95 -20.21
CA ASP A 327 15.46 -6.49 -20.29
C ASP A 327 16.29 -5.93 -19.12
N ARG A 328 16.06 -6.42 -17.88
CA ARG A 328 16.87 -6.05 -16.70
C ARG A 328 18.33 -6.50 -16.85
N GLN A 329 18.58 -7.66 -17.48
CA GLN A 329 19.93 -8.16 -17.69
C GLN A 329 20.67 -7.29 -18.71
N ALA A 330 20.02 -6.93 -19.80
CA ALA A 330 20.57 -6.00 -20.79
C ALA A 330 20.87 -4.64 -20.16
N GLN A 331 19.94 -4.13 -19.32
CA GLN A 331 20.11 -2.89 -18.56
C GLN A 331 21.32 -2.97 -17.60
N ALA A 332 21.46 -4.07 -16.85
CA ALA A 332 22.59 -4.29 -15.96
C ALA A 332 23.92 -4.35 -16.72
N SER A 333 23.98 -5.09 -17.82
CA SER A 333 25.19 -5.17 -18.66
C SER A 333 25.59 -3.81 -19.24
N ALA A 334 24.61 -2.99 -19.64
CA ALA A 334 24.86 -1.65 -20.17
C ALA A 334 25.31 -0.65 -19.09
N ALA A 335 24.78 -0.79 -17.86
CA ALA A 335 25.12 0.09 -16.75
C ALA A 335 26.44 -0.26 -16.06
N SER A 336 26.79 -1.56 -15.99
CA SER A 336 27.95 -2.06 -15.22
C SER A 336 29.28 -1.32 -15.45
N PRO A 337 29.65 -0.87 -16.67
CA PRO A 337 30.89 -0.12 -16.88
C PRO A 337 30.99 1.22 -16.12
N TYR A 338 29.86 1.78 -15.68
CA TYR A 338 29.78 3.09 -15.02
C TYR A 338 29.76 3.01 -13.49
N LEU A 339 29.90 1.81 -12.89
CA LEU A 339 29.69 1.58 -11.45
C LEU A 339 30.97 1.27 -10.68
N ASP A 340 32.15 1.48 -11.27
CA ASP A 340 33.45 1.30 -10.61
C ASP A 340 33.64 -0.08 -9.94
N GLY A 341 33.10 -1.14 -10.57
CA GLY A 341 33.13 -2.50 -10.06
C GLY A 341 32.03 -2.86 -9.05
N ARG A 342 31.15 -1.91 -8.69
CA ARG A 342 29.95 -2.18 -7.90
C ARG A 342 28.88 -2.89 -8.75
N PRO A 343 28.17 -3.89 -8.20
CA PRO A 343 27.04 -4.50 -8.90
C PRO A 343 25.89 -3.52 -9.11
N VAL A 344 25.30 -3.53 -10.31
CA VAL A 344 24.09 -2.76 -10.65
C VAL A 344 22.96 -3.16 -9.72
N LEU A 345 22.23 -2.19 -9.18
CA LEU A 345 20.97 -2.39 -8.46
C LEU A 345 19.83 -1.71 -9.21
N MET A 346 18.77 -2.43 -9.54
CA MET A 346 17.53 -1.86 -10.08
C MET A 346 16.43 -2.00 -9.02
N VAL A 347 15.93 -0.87 -8.51
CA VAL A 347 14.87 -0.85 -7.50
C VAL A 347 13.51 -0.70 -8.18
N ALA A 348 12.81 -1.82 -8.30
CA ALA A 348 11.52 -1.92 -8.97
C ALA A 348 10.39 -1.79 -7.95
N THR A 349 9.82 -0.58 -7.85
CA THR A 349 8.75 -0.27 -6.89
C THR A 349 7.37 -0.31 -7.55
N TYR A 350 6.39 -0.90 -6.89
CA TYR A 350 5.00 -0.99 -7.36
C TYR A 350 4.04 -0.96 -6.17
N ASP A 351 2.80 -0.47 -6.38
CA ASP A 351 1.73 -0.76 -5.43
C ASP A 351 1.43 -2.27 -5.42
N ALA A 352 1.22 -2.84 -4.23
CA ALA A 352 1.01 -4.27 -4.07
C ALA A 352 -0.29 -4.72 -4.76
N GLU A 353 -1.33 -3.88 -4.69
CA GLU A 353 -2.65 -4.12 -5.26
C GLU A 353 -2.64 -4.14 -6.80
N LEU A 354 -1.54 -3.73 -7.44
CA LEU A 354 -1.34 -4.01 -8.86
C LEU A 354 -1.32 -5.53 -9.11
N PHE A 355 -0.69 -6.32 -8.23
CA PHE A 355 -0.51 -7.75 -8.44
C PHE A 355 -1.69 -8.56 -7.93
N GLY A 356 -2.71 -8.65 -8.78
CA GLY A 356 -3.87 -9.54 -8.63
C GLY A 356 -5.18 -8.77 -8.65
N HIS A 357 -5.23 -7.58 -8.03
CA HIS A 357 -6.40 -6.72 -8.15
C HIS A 357 -6.38 -5.94 -9.46
N GLY A 358 -5.43 -5.01 -9.65
CA GLY A 358 -5.29 -4.22 -10.88
C GLY A 358 -4.91 -5.07 -12.10
N TRP A 359 -3.99 -6.01 -11.92
CA TRP A 359 -3.57 -7.00 -12.91
C TRP A 359 -3.75 -8.41 -12.35
N PHE A 360 -4.78 -9.13 -12.81
CA PHE A 360 -5.20 -10.41 -12.23
C PHE A 360 -4.12 -11.49 -12.22
N GLU A 361 -3.30 -11.52 -13.26
CA GLU A 361 -2.22 -12.49 -13.44
C GLU A 361 -0.92 -12.06 -12.73
N GLY A 362 -0.90 -10.89 -12.09
CA GLY A 362 0.27 -10.35 -11.39
C GLY A 362 0.91 -11.32 -10.40
N PRO A 363 0.17 -12.05 -9.54
CA PRO A 363 0.76 -13.07 -8.66
C PRO A 363 1.41 -14.22 -9.44
N GLN A 364 0.83 -14.63 -10.57
CA GLN A 364 1.41 -15.67 -11.43
C GLN A 364 2.71 -15.16 -12.09
N TRP A 365 2.73 -13.90 -12.51
CA TRP A 365 3.94 -13.26 -13.03
C TRP A 365 5.03 -13.17 -11.96
N ILE A 366 4.72 -12.78 -10.72
CA ILE A 366 5.69 -12.76 -9.60
C ILE A 366 6.27 -14.17 -9.36
N GLU A 367 5.42 -15.19 -9.36
CA GLU A 367 5.86 -16.57 -9.20
C GLU A 367 6.80 -17.01 -10.33
N ALA A 368 6.40 -16.77 -11.58
CA ALA A 368 7.20 -17.09 -12.76
C ALA A 368 8.54 -16.33 -12.72
N LEU A 369 8.52 -15.06 -12.34
CA LEU A 369 9.69 -14.21 -12.22
C LEU A 369 10.74 -14.82 -11.28
N PHE A 370 10.36 -15.19 -10.05
CA PHE A 370 11.29 -15.81 -9.10
C PHE A 370 11.77 -17.19 -9.56
N ARG A 371 10.86 -18.02 -10.11
CA ARG A 371 11.22 -19.35 -10.62
C ARG A 371 12.23 -19.27 -11.76
N LYS A 372 12.03 -18.38 -12.72
CA LYS A 372 12.94 -18.16 -13.84
C LYS A 372 14.25 -17.54 -13.38
N ALA A 373 14.20 -16.52 -12.51
CA ALA A 373 15.38 -15.89 -11.93
C ALA A 373 16.29 -16.88 -11.19
N SER A 374 15.72 -17.90 -10.53
CA SER A 374 16.52 -18.94 -9.88
C SER A 374 17.41 -19.77 -10.81
N ARG A 375 17.09 -19.77 -12.11
CA ARG A 375 17.82 -20.47 -13.18
C ARG A 375 18.55 -19.50 -14.12
N PHE A 376 18.38 -18.20 -13.91
CA PHE A 376 18.91 -17.16 -14.77
C PHE A 376 20.31 -16.78 -14.28
N GLU A 377 21.32 -16.92 -15.13
CA GLU A 377 22.67 -16.48 -14.81
C GLU A 377 22.77 -14.96 -15.01
N GLY A 378 23.21 -14.22 -13.99
CA GLY A 378 23.56 -12.80 -14.09
C GLY A 378 22.67 -11.82 -13.32
N LEU A 379 21.45 -12.20 -12.94
CA LEU A 379 20.58 -11.36 -12.09
C LEU A 379 20.14 -12.10 -10.84
N LYS A 380 20.16 -11.40 -9.70
CA LYS A 380 19.65 -11.93 -8.43
C LYS A 380 18.66 -10.98 -7.79
N PHE A 381 17.66 -11.53 -7.11
CA PHE A 381 16.77 -10.76 -6.27
C PHE A 381 17.39 -10.55 -4.90
N ILE A 382 17.32 -9.32 -4.41
CA ILE A 382 17.85 -8.91 -3.11
C ILE A 382 16.83 -7.99 -2.42
N THR A 383 16.79 -8.01 -1.09
CA THR A 383 16.02 -7.01 -0.36
C THR A 383 16.82 -5.72 -0.19
N LEU A 384 16.13 -4.60 0.07
CA LEU A 384 16.79 -3.33 0.35
C LEU A 384 17.71 -3.41 1.58
N SER A 385 17.23 -3.97 2.69
CA SER A 385 18.05 -4.15 3.89
C SER A 385 19.27 -5.05 3.67
N GLU A 386 19.15 -6.11 2.88
CA GLU A 386 20.27 -6.99 2.56
C GLU A 386 21.30 -6.29 1.69
N TYR A 387 20.88 -5.57 0.63
CA TYR A 387 21.78 -4.81 -0.21
C TYR A 387 22.56 -3.77 0.62
N ARG A 388 21.87 -3.02 1.48
CA ARG A 388 22.51 -2.04 2.37
C ARG A 388 23.56 -2.67 3.29
N ARG A 389 23.29 -3.87 3.82
CA ARG A 389 24.23 -4.58 4.70
C ARG A 389 25.47 -5.08 3.94
N VAL A 390 25.29 -5.54 2.70
CA VAL A 390 26.40 -6.07 1.88
C VAL A 390 27.23 -4.94 1.26
N TYR A 391 26.61 -3.82 0.90
CA TYR A 391 27.25 -2.66 0.26
C TYR A 391 26.96 -1.37 1.06
N PRO A 392 27.60 -1.19 2.23
CA PRO A 392 27.31 -0.07 3.13
C PRO A 392 27.84 1.28 2.62
N ASP A 393 28.91 1.28 1.82
CA ASP A 393 29.55 2.50 1.33
C ASP A 393 28.76 3.09 0.16
N ASN A 394 28.06 4.20 0.37
CA ASN A 394 27.24 4.86 -0.64
C ASN A 394 27.77 6.25 -0.95
N PHE A 395 27.54 6.73 -2.17
CA PHE A 395 27.89 8.09 -2.54
C PHE A 395 27.08 9.07 -1.69
N GLU A 396 27.75 10.06 -1.10
CA GLU A 396 27.09 11.08 -0.30
C GLU A 396 26.32 12.04 -1.22
N SER A 397 25.01 12.13 -1.05
CA SER A 397 24.12 13.01 -1.81
C SER A 397 22.81 13.17 -1.06
N VAL A 398 22.28 14.39 -1.04
CA VAL A 398 20.97 14.69 -0.47
C VAL A 398 19.95 14.79 -1.61
N PRO A 399 18.97 13.86 -1.72
CA PRO A 399 17.93 13.96 -2.74
C PRO A 399 17.08 15.21 -2.58
N GLU A 400 16.69 15.81 -3.70
CA GLU A 400 15.85 17.01 -3.75
C GLU A 400 14.36 16.67 -3.57
N TYR A 401 13.55 17.69 -3.22
CA TYR A 401 12.11 17.58 -3.15
C TYR A 401 11.51 16.96 -4.42
N SER A 402 10.79 15.86 -4.24
CA SER A 402 10.14 15.14 -5.33
C SER A 402 9.06 14.20 -4.80
N SER A 403 8.29 13.65 -5.72
CA SER A 403 7.39 12.53 -5.47
C SER A 403 7.38 11.59 -6.67
N TRP A 404 6.73 10.45 -6.56
CA TRP A 404 6.40 9.61 -7.71
C TRP A 404 5.03 9.92 -8.34
N GLY A 405 4.34 10.96 -7.85
CA GLY A 405 3.06 11.39 -8.37
C GLY A 405 3.18 12.06 -9.74
N ASP A 406 2.03 12.32 -10.35
CA ASP A 406 1.97 13.02 -11.64
C ASP A 406 2.71 14.38 -11.58
N GLY A 407 3.54 14.62 -12.61
CA GLY A 407 4.44 15.76 -12.65
C GLY A 407 5.67 15.67 -11.74
N GLY A 408 5.85 14.59 -10.96
CA GLY A 408 7.03 14.27 -10.15
C GLY A 408 7.22 15.10 -8.87
N TYR A 409 6.18 15.81 -8.43
CA TYR A 409 6.18 16.69 -7.25
C TYR A 409 4.81 16.60 -6.54
N GLY A 410 4.41 17.65 -5.80
CA GLY A 410 3.17 17.67 -5.00
C GLY A 410 1.87 18.00 -5.74
N GLY A 411 1.85 18.12 -7.08
CA GLY A 411 0.68 18.60 -7.83
C GLY A 411 -0.56 17.70 -7.79
N VAL A 412 -0.41 16.45 -7.33
CA VAL A 412 -1.54 15.54 -7.03
C VAL A 412 -2.25 15.96 -5.75
N TRP A 413 -1.49 16.37 -4.74
CA TRP A 413 -2.01 16.66 -3.41
C TRP A 413 -2.29 18.13 -3.19
N LEU A 414 -1.78 19.04 -4.02
CA LEU A 414 -2.06 20.48 -3.93
C LEU A 414 -2.50 21.05 -5.27
N GLU A 415 -3.81 21.09 -5.47
CA GLU A 415 -4.47 21.75 -6.60
C GLU A 415 -5.90 22.19 -6.21
N LYS A 416 -6.59 22.87 -7.11
CA LYS A 416 -7.90 23.50 -6.90
C LYS A 416 -8.97 22.59 -6.26
N SER A 417 -8.99 21.29 -6.52
CA SER A 417 -10.02 20.39 -5.96
C SER A 417 -9.78 20.04 -4.48
N ASN A 418 -8.55 20.20 -3.99
CA ASN A 418 -8.13 19.74 -2.66
C ASN A 418 -7.35 20.78 -1.83
N ASP A 419 -7.04 21.96 -2.38
CA ASP A 419 -6.34 23.05 -1.68
C ASP A 419 -7.02 23.49 -0.37
N TRP A 420 -8.34 23.43 -0.32
CA TRP A 420 -9.16 23.81 0.82
C TRP A 420 -8.90 22.97 2.08
N VAL A 421 -8.34 21.77 1.93
CA VAL A 421 -8.07 20.82 3.02
C VAL A 421 -7.03 21.41 3.98
N TYR A 422 -5.96 22.00 3.44
CA TYR A 422 -4.76 22.28 4.23
C TYR A 422 -4.93 23.37 5.28
N ARG A 423 -5.75 24.39 5.03
CA ARG A 423 -6.08 25.39 6.07
C ARG A 423 -6.73 24.77 7.31
N HIS A 424 -7.50 23.69 7.14
CA HIS A 424 -8.13 23.01 8.27
C HIS A 424 -7.11 22.11 8.97
N VAL A 425 -6.37 21.30 8.21
CA VAL A 425 -5.38 20.36 8.77
C VAL A 425 -4.26 21.11 9.50
N PHE A 426 -3.73 22.19 8.91
CA PHE A 426 -2.73 23.04 9.58
C PHE A 426 -3.26 23.61 10.89
N LYS A 427 -4.52 24.08 10.92
CA LYS A 427 -5.11 24.59 12.15
C LYS A 427 -5.32 23.51 13.22
N MET A 428 -5.64 22.28 12.80
CA MET A 428 -5.72 21.14 13.70
C MET A 428 -4.34 20.81 14.29
N ILE A 429 -3.28 20.84 13.49
CA ILE A 429 -1.90 20.60 13.96
C ILE A 429 -1.52 21.65 15.01
N GLU A 430 -1.65 22.94 14.71
CA GLU A 430 -1.34 24.02 15.66
C GLU A 430 -2.04 23.84 17.01
N ARG A 431 -3.34 23.54 16.96
CA ARG A 431 -4.16 23.30 18.16
C ARG A 431 -3.76 22.02 18.88
N MET A 432 -3.36 20.98 18.17
CA MET A 432 -2.91 19.74 18.78
C MET A 432 -1.59 19.93 19.52
N VAL A 433 -0.65 20.69 18.94
CA VAL A 433 0.59 21.10 19.60
C VAL A 433 0.28 21.92 20.85
N GLU A 434 -0.62 22.91 20.75
CA GLU A 434 -1.09 23.68 21.91
C GLU A 434 -1.65 22.79 23.02
N LEU A 435 -2.53 21.84 22.67
CA LEU A 435 -3.11 20.89 23.63
C LEU A 435 -2.01 20.03 24.27
N ALA A 436 -1.05 19.54 23.49
CA ALA A 436 0.03 18.69 23.97
C ALA A 436 0.97 19.43 24.95
N GLU A 437 1.21 20.73 24.74
CA GLU A 437 2.00 21.57 25.65
C GLU A 437 1.21 22.02 26.87
N ARG A 438 -0.06 22.39 26.70
CA ARG A 438 -0.93 22.84 27.79
C ARG A 438 -1.23 21.72 28.80
N PHE A 439 -1.29 20.49 28.31
CA PHE A 439 -1.58 19.30 29.09
C PHE A 439 -0.39 18.33 29.05
N PRO A 440 0.74 18.60 29.73
CA PRO A 440 1.96 17.80 29.55
C PRO A 440 1.85 16.40 30.17
N ASP A 441 1.10 16.25 31.25
CA ASP A 441 1.12 15.06 32.13
C ASP A 441 -0.30 14.58 32.52
N GLU A 442 -1.25 14.65 31.58
CA GLU A 442 -2.62 14.18 31.83
C GLU A 442 -2.73 12.65 31.83
N SER A 443 -3.69 12.13 32.59
CA SER A 443 -3.97 10.69 32.67
C SER A 443 -5.47 10.39 32.63
N GLY A 444 -5.82 9.11 32.47
CA GLY A 444 -7.20 8.65 32.53
C GLY A 444 -8.08 9.22 31.41
N LEU A 445 -9.20 9.86 31.76
CA LEU A 445 -10.18 10.32 30.78
C LEU A 445 -9.65 11.45 29.88
N ARG A 446 -8.87 12.40 30.43
CA ARG A 446 -8.31 13.50 29.63
C ARG A 446 -7.26 13.00 28.65
N GLU A 447 -6.40 12.07 29.07
CA GLU A 447 -5.43 11.43 28.19
C GLU A 447 -6.12 10.68 27.03
N ARG A 448 -7.22 9.97 27.30
CA ARG A 448 -8.03 9.34 26.23
C ARG A 448 -8.56 10.35 25.22
N VAL A 449 -9.09 11.48 25.69
CA VAL A 449 -9.59 12.56 24.83
C VAL A 449 -8.45 13.14 23.97
N LEU A 450 -7.29 13.42 24.57
CA LEU A 450 -6.12 13.95 23.87
C LEU A 450 -5.55 12.95 22.86
N ASN A 451 -5.53 11.66 23.20
CA ASN A 451 -5.14 10.58 22.28
C ASN A 451 -6.11 10.48 21.10
N GLN A 452 -7.41 10.64 21.34
CA GLN A 452 -8.37 10.70 20.25
C GLN A 452 -8.17 11.95 19.37
N ALA A 453 -7.87 13.10 19.95
CA ALA A 453 -7.54 14.31 19.19
C ALA A 453 -6.35 14.08 18.26
N ALA A 454 -5.29 13.44 18.77
CA ALA A 454 -4.13 13.06 17.97
C ALA A 454 -4.49 12.13 16.80
N ARG A 455 -5.39 11.15 17.00
CA ARG A 455 -5.89 10.30 15.91
C ARG A 455 -6.62 11.08 14.85
N GLU A 456 -7.52 12.01 15.23
CA GLU A 456 -8.27 12.83 14.27
C GLU A 456 -7.32 13.69 13.42
N VAL A 457 -6.25 14.25 14.02
CA VAL A 457 -5.21 15.00 13.29
C VAL A 457 -4.53 14.11 12.27
N LEU A 458 -4.06 12.92 12.67
CA LEU A 458 -3.40 11.99 11.75
C LEU A 458 -4.36 11.54 10.63
N LEU A 459 -5.62 11.21 10.94
CA LEU A 459 -6.60 10.80 9.94
C LEU A 459 -6.90 11.89 8.90
N ALA A 460 -6.91 13.16 9.31
CA ALA A 460 -7.09 14.29 8.41
C ALA A 460 -5.87 14.54 7.50
N GLN A 461 -4.69 14.05 7.87
CA GLN A 461 -3.46 14.23 7.09
C GLN A 461 -3.28 13.23 5.95
N ALA A 462 -4.13 12.20 5.85
CA ALA A 462 -3.96 11.11 4.90
C ALA A 462 -3.95 11.61 3.44
N SER A 463 -2.94 11.18 2.68
CA SER A 463 -2.75 11.64 1.29
C SER A 463 -3.78 11.08 0.31
N ASP A 464 -4.51 10.05 0.73
CA ASP A 464 -5.57 9.40 -0.04
C ASP A 464 -6.74 10.35 -0.32
N TRP A 465 -7.08 11.23 0.63
CA TRP A 465 -8.24 12.10 0.48
C TRP A 465 -8.03 13.16 -0.62
N PRO A 466 -6.91 13.93 -0.64
CA PRO A 466 -6.61 14.80 -1.77
C PRO A 466 -6.50 14.07 -3.11
N PHE A 467 -5.98 12.84 -3.10
CA PHE A 467 -5.88 11.99 -4.29
C PHE A 467 -7.26 11.63 -4.86
N LEU A 468 -8.18 11.13 -4.03
CA LEU A 468 -9.55 10.77 -4.42
C LEU A 468 -10.36 11.99 -4.87
N LEU A 469 -10.16 13.15 -4.24
CA LEU A 469 -10.77 14.42 -4.65
C LEU A 469 -10.33 14.81 -6.07
N ARG A 470 -9.02 14.74 -6.36
CA ARG A 470 -8.47 15.03 -7.70
C ARG A 470 -8.98 14.02 -8.74
N ALA A 471 -9.03 12.74 -8.40
CA ALA A 471 -9.46 11.68 -9.30
C ALA A 471 -10.96 11.71 -9.63
N GLY A 472 -11.78 12.42 -8.84
CA GLY A 472 -13.23 12.46 -8.99
C GLY A 472 -13.93 11.13 -8.67
N LYS A 473 -13.21 10.17 -8.09
CA LYS A 473 -13.71 8.84 -7.68
C LYS A 473 -13.83 8.80 -6.17
N SER A 474 -15.02 8.49 -5.66
CA SER A 474 -15.33 8.52 -4.21
C SER A 474 -14.99 9.87 -3.53
N GLY A 475 -15.07 10.98 -4.28
CA GLY A 475 -14.72 12.31 -3.79
C GLY A 475 -15.64 12.83 -2.67
N SER A 476 -16.92 12.44 -2.67
CA SER A 476 -17.86 12.74 -1.59
C SER A 476 -17.46 12.04 -0.29
N PHE A 477 -17.05 10.78 -0.37
CA PHE A 477 -16.54 10.01 0.77
C PHE A 477 -15.24 10.64 1.30
N ALA A 478 -14.27 10.93 0.42
CA ALA A 478 -13.01 11.58 0.81
C ALA A 478 -13.23 12.93 1.51
N ARG A 479 -14.10 13.78 0.95
CA ARG A 479 -14.51 15.04 1.58
C ARG A 479 -15.11 14.80 2.97
N LYS A 480 -16.02 13.84 3.09
CA LYS A 480 -16.69 13.51 4.35
C LYS A 480 -15.71 13.04 5.43
N GLN A 481 -14.71 12.25 5.06
CA GLN A 481 -13.66 11.79 5.99
C GLN A 481 -12.85 12.96 6.57
N ILE A 482 -12.48 13.94 5.73
CA ILE A 482 -11.79 15.16 6.19
C ILE A 482 -12.72 16.00 7.08
N GLU A 483 -13.95 16.26 6.63
CA GLU A 483 -14.92 17.07 7.39
C GLU A 483 -15.27 16.45 8.74
N ASP A 484 -15.40 15.13 8.82
CA ASP A 484 -15.62 14.40 10.07
C ASP A 484 -14.42 14.55 11.02
N ALA A 485 -13.19 14.34 10.53
CA ALA A 485 -11.99 14.48 11.35
C ALA A 485 -11.83 15.91 11.90
N VAL A 486 -12.07 16.92 11.07
CA VAL A 486 -12.06 18.34 11.47
C VAL A 486 -13.13 18.62 12.52
N THR A 487 -14.35 18.12 12.32
CA THR A 487 -15.48 18.32 13.23
C THR A 487 -15.22 17.65 14.59
N ASN A 488 -14.76 16.40 14.58
CA ASN A 488 -14.45 15.65 15.78
C ASN A 488 -13.33 16.31 16.58
N PHE A 489 -12.24 16.72 15.91
CA PHE A 489 -11.13 17.40 16.57
C PHE A 489 -11.57 18.73 17.19
N ASN A 490 -12.32 19.57 16.46
CA ASN A 490 -12.78 20.85 17.00
C ASN A 490 -13.69 20.66 18.20
N ARG A 491 -14.58 19.66 18.17
CA ARG A 491 -15.40 19.31 19.33
C ARG A 491 -14.56 18.89 20.53
N ILE A 492 -13.53 18.07 20.34
CA ILE A 492 -12.58 17.71 21.41
C ILE A 492 -11.87 18.96 21.95
N TYR A 493 -11.37 19.82 21.07
CA TYR A 493 -10.66 21.03 21.44
C TYR A 493 -11.55 21.96 22.28
N GLU A 494 -12.80 22.20 21.86
CA GLU A 494 -13.78 23.01 22.59
C GLU A 494 -14.11 22.40 23.95
N MET A 495 -14.31 21.09 24.00
CA MET A 495 -14.56 20.34 25.24
C MET A 495 -13.40 20.51 26.24
N LEU A 496 -12.15 20.33 25.80
CA LEU A 496 -10.97 20.51 26.63
C LEU A 496 -10.79 21.97 27.09
N CYS A 497 -11.02 22.94 26.20
CA CYS A 497 -10.97 24.36 26.54
C CYS A 497 -12.05 24.78 27.56
N ALA A 498 -13.25 24.22 27.45
CA ALA A 498 -14.35 24.44 28.39
C ALA A 498 -14.25 23.57 29.65
N ASN A 499 -13.23 22.70 29.75
CA ASN A 499 -13.06 21.73 30.82
C ASN A 499 -14.29 20.81 31.02
N THR A 500 -14.97 20.48 29.92
CA THR A 500 -16.11 19.55 29.88
C THR A 500 -15.68 18.27 29.16
N VAL A 501 -15.92 17.09 29.74
CA VAL A 501 -15.59 15.82 29.08
C VAL A 501 -16.81 14.91 29.04
N GLY A 502 -17.39 14.75 27.85
CA GLY A 502 -18.50 13.83 27.58
C GLY A 502 -17.98 12.43 27.24
N THR A 503 -18.33 11.45 28.05
CA THR A 503 -17.82 10.07 27.94
C THR A 503 -18.49 9.25 26.84
N GLU A 504 -19.79 9.43 26.62
CA GLU A 504 -20.55 8.63 25.64
C GLU A 504 -20.14 8.93 24.20
N TRP A 505 -20.06 10.22 23.83
CA TRP A 505 -19.64 10.62 22.49
C TRP A 505 -18.19 10.20 22.21
N LEU A 506 -17.28 10.40 23.18
CA LEU A 506 -15.88 9.96 23.05
C LEU A 506 -15.79 8.45 22.82
N THR A 507 -16.54 7.64 23.59
CA THR A 507 -16.51 6.17 23.46
C THR A 507 -16.98 5.72 22.08
N ARG A 508 -18.01 6.36 21.51
CA ARG A 508 -18.45 6.08 20.13
C ARG A 508 -17.39 6.47 19.10
N LEU A 509 -16.73 7.61 19.29
CA LEU A 509 -15.66 8.07 18.41
C LEU A 509 -14.44 7.15 18.48
N GLU A 510 -13.96 6.80 19.67
CA GLU A 510 -12.87 5.83 19.87
C GLU A 510 -13.21 4.47 19.26
N LYS A 511 -14.48 4.05 19.33
CA LYS A 511 -14.93 2.82 18.67
C LYS A 511 -14.84 2.93 17.16
N ARG A 512 -15.18 4.08 16.54
CA ARG A 512 -15.13 4.31 15.08
C ARG A 512 -13.70 4.47 14.58
N ASN A 513 -12.96 5.40 15.18
CA ASN A 513 -11.59 5.79 14.84
C ASN A 513 -10.60 5.16 15.83
N ASN A 514 -10.54 3.82 15.85
CA ASN A 514 -9.71 3.05 16.77
C ASN A 514 -8.25 2.85 16.30
N ILE A 515 -7.84 3.56 15.23
CA ILE A 515 -6.47 3.49 14.71
C ILE A 515 -5.45 3.91 15.78
N PHE A 516 -4.32 3.21 15.88
CA PHE A 516 -3.29 3.44 16.91
C PHE A 516 -3.86 3.40 18.34
N PRO A 517 -4.24 2.21 18.84
CA PRO A 517 -4.80 2.08 20.19
C PRO A 517 -3.82 2.54 21.28
N THR A 518 -2.52 2.48 21.02
CA THR A 518 -1.42 2.86 21.93
C THR A 518 -0.83 4.24 21.66
N ILE A 519 -1.47 5.08 20.84
CA ILE A 519 -0.97 6.44 20.56
C ILE A 519 -0.82 7.25 21.86
N ASN A 520 0.23 8.06 21.93
CA ASN A 520 0.44 9.03 22.99
C ASN A 520 0.45 10.43 22.38
N TYR A 521 -0.54 11.25 22.73
CA TYR A 521 -0.71 12.61 22.19
C TYR A 521 0.51 13.51 22.41
N ARG A 522 1.35 13.19 23.41
CA ARG A 522 2.59 13.92 23.73
C ARG A 522 3.61 13.90 22.61
N VAL A 523 3.43 13.04 21.60
CA VAL A 523 4.25 13.07 20.39
C VAL A 523 4.20 14.42 19.67
N PHE A 524 3.10 15.16 19.81
CA PHE A 524 2.92 16.50 19.24
C PHE A 524 3.58 17.62 20.05
N ARG A 525 4.32 17.31 21.13
CA ARG A 525 5.09 18.31 21.87
C ARG A 525 6.33 18.73 21.09
N HIS A 526 6.77 19.96 21.31
CA HIS A 526 8.04 20.44 20.78
C HIS A 526 9.17 19.56 21.33
N LYS A 527 9.92 18.94 20.42
CA LYS A 527 11.13 18.17 20.79
C LYS A 527 12.19 19.19 21.21
N ARG A 528 12.76 19.01 22.40
CA ARG A 528 13.77 19.90 22.99
C ARG A 528 15.18 19.53 22.58
#